data_AF-A0A2W4X8J5-F1
#
_entry.id   AF-A0A2W4X8J5-F1
#
_cell.length_a   1.000
_cell.length_b   1.000
_cell.length_c   1.000
_cell.angle_alpha   90.00
_cell.angle_beta   90.00
_cell.angle_gamma   90.00
#
_symmetry.space_group_name_H-M   'P 1'
#
loop_
_entity.id
_entity.type
_entity.pdbx_description
1 polymer ?
#
loop_
_entity_poly.entity_id
_entity_poly.type
_entity_poly.pdbx_seq_one_letter_code
_entity_poly.pdbx_strand_id
1 'polypeptide(L)'
;VLIDTGATTLCLPAKVIEKLGLELLREVDVATANGFSKARVFQDAKISLCGREGTFECLELPGGQSPLLGVIPLEFLGIESDLRNQTLKVLPDHSANTYLTIL
;
A
#
# COMPACT_ATOMS: atom_id res chain seq x y z
N VAL A 1 -9.94 3.16 4.29
CA VAL A 1 -8.67 2.46 4.00
C VAL A 1 -8.22 1.82 5.30
N LEU A 2 -7.80 0.56 5.27
CA LEU A 2 -7.25 -0.15 6.42
C LEU A 2 -5.72 -0.15 6.33
N ILE A 3 -5.05 0.15 7.43
CA ILE A 3 -3.60 -0.04 7.54
C ILE A 3 -3.37 -1.51 7.87
N ASP A 4 -2.69 -2.24 6.99
CA ASP A 4 -2.51 -3.69 7.12
C ASP A 4 -1.04 -4.05 6.95
N THR A 5 -0.34 -4.25 8.07
CA THR A 5 1.08 -4.66 8.05
C THR A 5 1.27 -6.09 7.55
N GLY A 6 0.19 -6.87 7.37
CA GLY A 6 0.22 -8.17 6.69
C GLY A 6 0.20 -8.07 5.17
N ALA A 7 -0.16 -6.89 4.61
CA ALA A 7 -0.10 -6.62 3.18
C ALA A 7 1.27 -6.04 2.81
N THR A 8 1.86 -6.53 1.73
CA THR A 8 3.15 -6.02 1.23
C THR A 8 3.02 -4.61 0.65
N THR A 9 1.96 -4.36 -0.13
CA THR A 9 1.79 -3.12 -0.91
C THR A 9 0.35 -2.59 -0.83
N LEU A 10 0.03 -1.57 -1.62
CA LEU A 10 -1.32 -1.03 -1.80
C LEU A 10 -2.23 -2.09 -2.46
N CYS A 11 -3.37 -2.38 -1.84
CA CYS A 11 -4.38 -3.26 -2.43
C CYS A 11 -5.71 -2.51 -2.55
N LEU A 12 -6.31 -2.52 -3.74
CA LEU A 12 -7.53 -1.78 -4.02
C LEU A 12 -8.66 -2.73 -4.47
N PRO A 13 -9.92 -2.48 -4.07
CA PRO A 13 -11.07 -3.16 -4.66
C PRO A 13 -11.22 -2.81 -6.15
N ALA A 14 -11.68 -3.76 -6.96
CA ALA A 14 -11.92 -3.58 -8.41
C ALA A 14 -12.67 -2.28 -8.76
N LYS A 15 -13.71 -1.95 -7.99
CA LYS A 15 -14.52 -0.73 -8.19
C LYS A 15 -13.73 0.56 -8.01
N VAL A 16 -12.75 0.56 -7.11
CA VAL A 16 -11.89 1.73 -6.85
C VAL A 16 -10.88 1.88 -7.99
N ILE A 17 -10.29 0.76 -8.43
CA ILE A 17 -9.38 0.71 -9.59
C ILE A 17 -10.07 1.24 -10.84
N GLU A 18 -11.28 0.75 -11.13
CA GLU A 18 -12.11 1.20 -12.25
C GLU A 18 -12.43 2.69 -12.16
N LYS A 19 -12.86 3.17 -10.99
CA LYS A 19 -13.19 4.58 -10.78
C LYS A 19 -11.98 5.51 -10.97
N LEU A 20 -10.79 5.04 -10.60
CA LEU A 20 -9.53 5.79 -10.76
C LEU A 20 -8.96 5.67 -12.18
N GLY A 21 -9.48 4.77 -13.01
CA GLY A 21 -8.99 4.54 -14.37
C GLY A 21 -7.58 3.98 -14.42
N LEU A 22 -7.17 3.20 -13.41
CA LEU A 22 -5.82 2.63 -13.38
C LEU A 22 -5.66 1.57 -14.46
N GLU A 23 -4.48 1.54 -15.07
CA GLU A 23 -4.16 0.60 -16.14
C GLU A 23 -3.59 -0.70 -15.60
N LEU A 24 -4.02 -1.82 -16.20
CA LEU A 24 -3.50 -3.14 -15.87
C LEU A 24 -2.03 -3.21 -16.34
N LEU A 25 -1.13 -3.47 -15.40
CA LEU A 25 0.30 -3.63 -15.67
C LEU A 25 0.64 -5.09 -15.95
N ARG A 26 0.21 -6.02 -15.08
CA ARG A 26 0.50 -7.46 -15.20
C ARG A 26 -0.43 -8.31 -14.35
N GLU A 27 -0.42 -9.61 -14.60
CA GLU A 27 -0.93 -10.61 -13.66
C GLU A 27 0.24 -11.29 -12.94
N VAL A 28 0.08 -11.55 -11.65
CA VAL A 28 1.07 -12.26 -10.83
C VAL A 28 0.40 -13.34 -10.00
N ASP A 29 1.12 -14.44 -9.75
CA ASP A 29 0.69 -15.43 -8.77
C ASP A 29 0.92 -14.88 -7.35
N VAL A 30 -0.11 -14.85 -6.53
CA VAL A 30 -0.08 -14.41 -5.14
C VAL A 30 -0.46 -15.54 -4.20
N ALA A 31 0.26 -15.61 -3.08
CA ALA A 31 -0.13 -16.47 -1.96
C ALA A 31 -1.23 -15.77 -1.16
N THR A 32 -2.38 -16.43 -1.02
CA THR A 32 -3.48 -15.98 -0.16
C THR A 32 -3.71 -17.00 0.95
N ALA A 33 -4.51 -16.64 1.95
CA ALA A 33 -4.93 -17.56 3.01
C ALA A 33 -5.63 -18.83 2.47
N ASN A 34 -6.19 -18.77 1.24
CA ASN A 34 -6.88 -19.89 0.59
C ASN A 34 -6.01 -20.66 -0.43
N GLY A 35 -4.71 -20.33 -0.53
CA GLY A 35 -3.78 -20.93 -1.49
C GLY A 35 -3.28 -19.93 -2.55
N PHE A 36 -2.63 -20.45 -3.59
CA PHE A 36 -2.15 -19.63 -4.70
C PHE A 36 -3.31 -19.20 -5.59
N SER A 37 -3.34 -17.91 -5.93
CA SER A 37 -4.31 -17.33 -6.86
C SER A 37 -3.62 -16.32 -7.76
N LYS A 38 -4.22 -16.02 -8.91
CA LYS A 38 -3.76 -14.92 -9.74
C LYS A 38 -4.32 -13.60 -9.22
N ALA A 39 -3.47 -12.59 -9.08
CA ALA A 39 -3.87 -11.22 -8.83
C ALA A 39 -3.47 -10.32 -10.00
N ARG A 40 -4.30 -9.32 -10.26
CA ARG A 40 -4.03 -8.26 -11.23
C ARG A 40 -3.29 -7.13 -10.53
N VAL A 41 -2.22 -6.66 -11.14
CA VAL A 41 -1.42 -5.51 -10.69
C VAL A 41 -1.71 -4.35 -11.62
N PHE A 42 -2.02 -3.20 -11.05
CA PHE A 42 -2.27 -1.95 -11.77
C PHE A 42 -1.20 -0.92 -11.42
N GLN A 43 -0.90 -0.04 -12.37
CA GLN A 43 0.19 0.94 -12.24
C GLN A 43 -0.31 2.33 -11.86
N ASP A 44 0.64 3.16 -11.43
CA ASP A 44 0.51 4.61 -11.24
C ASP A 44 -0.59 5.06 -10.27
N ALA A 45 -0.86 4.25 -9.23
CA ALA A 45 -1.75 4.64 -8.15
C ALA A 45 -1.06 5.68 -7.26
N LYS A 46 -1.42 6.96 -7.44
CA LYS A 46 -0.94 8.05 -6.58
C LYS A 46 -1.76 8.10 -5.29
N ILE A 47 -1.07 8.11 -4.15
CA ILE A 47 -1.70 8.31 -2.84
C ILE A 47 -1.10 9.53 -2.13
N SER A 48 -1.93 10.15 -1.30
CA SER A 48 -1.52 11.24 -0.40
C SER A 48 -1.96 10.89 1.02
N LEU A 49 -1.02 10.82 1.96
CA LEU A 49 -1.26 10.45 3.36
C LEU A 49 -0.35 11.26 4.28
N CYS A 50 -0.91 11.82 5.35
CA CYS A 50 -0.18 12.62 6.34
C CYS A 50 0.69 13.74 5.74
N GLY A 51 0.21 14.36 4.64
CA GLY A 51 0.94 15.44 3.94
C GLY A 51 2.07 14.95 3.03
N ARG A 52 2.22 13.64 2.84
CA ARG A 52 3.22 13.01 1.97
C ARG A 52 2.55 12.33 0.78
N GLU A 53 3.27 12.22 -0.32
CA GLU A 53 2.75 11.64 -1.55
C GLU A 53 3.70 10.58 -2.11
N GLY A 54 3.14 9.58 -2.76
CA GLY A 54 3.89 8.53 -3.46
C GLY A 54 3.04 7.89 -4.55
N THR A 55 3.71 7.30 -5.54
CA THR A 55 3.09 6.55 -6.63
C THR A 55 3.48 5.09 -6.50
N PHE A 56 2.48 4.20 -6.55
CA PHE A 56 2.66 2.79 -6.28
C PHE A 56 1.94 1.93 -7.32
N GLU A 57 2.44 0.72 -7.52
CA GLU A 57 1.62 -0.35 -8.06
C GLU A 57 0.58 -0.79 -7.02
N CYS A 58 -0.63 -1.11 -7.47
CA CYS A 58 -1.64 -1.68 -6.60
C CYS A 58 -2.10 -3.08 -7.05
N LEU A 59 -2.26 -3.97 -6.08
CA LEU A 59 -2.88 -5.27 -6.29
C LEU A 59 -4.40 -5.15 -6.22
N GLU A 60 -5.10 -5.78 -7.14
CA GLU A 60 -6.54 -5.95 -7.00
C GLU A 60 -6.87 -6.95 -5.89
N LEU A 61 -7.78 -6.55 -4.99
CA LEU A 61 -8.28 -7.42 -3.93
C LEU A 61 -9.29 -8.45 -4.48
N PRO A 62 -9.03 -9.77 -4.37
CA PRO A 62 -9.98 -10.80 -4.72
C PRO A 62 -11.06 -10.89 -3.62
N GLY A 63 -12.06 -10.01 -3.71
CA GLY A 63 -13.08 -9.86 -2.68
C GLY A 63 -12.60 -9.03 -1.49
N GLY A 64 -13.47 -8.16 -0.99
CA GLY A 64 -13.15 -7.15 0.02
C GLY A 64 -13.65 -5.77 -0.41
N GLN A 65 -14.16 -5.01 0.56
CA GLN A 65 -14.74 -3.67 0.30
C GLN A 65 -13.76 -2.54 0.63
N SER A 66 -12.78 -2.81 1.50
CA SER A 66 -11.88 -1.78 2.02
C SER A 66 -10.51 -1.87 1.35
N PRO A 67 -9.99 -0.76 0.78
CA PRO A 67 -8.59 -0.66 0.38
C PRO A 67 -7.65 -0.96 1.55
N LEU A 68 -6.54 -1.66 1.27
CA LEU A 68 -5.48 -1.97 2.22
C LEU A 68 -4.22 -1.17 1.89
N LEU A 69 -3.60 -0.59 2.92
CA LEU A 69 -2.31 0.07 2.81
C LEU A 69 -1.25 -0.78 3.50
N GLY A 70 -0.41 -1.42 2.70
CA GLY A 70 0.66 -2.31 3.15
C GLY A 70 1.92 -1.59 3.64
N VAL A 71 2.93 -2.39 3.99
CA VAL A 71 4.19 -1.90 4.56
C VAL A 71 5.02 -1.06 3.59
N ILE A 72 5.10 -1.41 2.31
CA ILE A 72 5.93 -0.66 1.33
C ILE A 72 5.47 0.80 1.20
N PRO A 73 4.18 1.11 0.95
CA PRO A 73 3.73 2.50 0.93
C PRO A 73 3.94 3.25 2.25
N LEU A 74 3.77 2.58 3.39
CA LEU A 74 4.01 3.20 4.70
C LEU A 74 5.48 3.58 4.89
N GLU A 75 6.39 2.64 4.62
CA GLU A 75 7.83 2.85 4.72
C GLU A 75 8.33 3.89 3.74
N PHE A 76 7.88 3.83 2.48
CA PHE A 76 8.20 4.83 1.46
C PHE A 76 7.79 6.24 1.89
N LEU A 77 6.59 6.36 2.47
CA LEU A 77 6.10 7.63 3.01
C LEU A 77 6.71 7.96 4.37
N GLY A 78 7.58 7.14 4.96
CA GLY A 78 8.15 7.35 6.29
C GLY A 78 7.09 7.44 7.39
N ILE A 79 6.08 6.56 7.36
CA ILE A 79 4.97 6.53 8.31
C ILE A 79 4.98 5.20 9.07
N GLU A 80 4.90 5.26 10.39
CA GLU A 80 4.79 4.10 11.26
C GLU A 80 3.38 4.01 11.87
N SER A 81 2.89 2.80 12.12
CA SER A 81 1.69 2.57 12.92
C SER A 81 2.00 2.65 14.41
N ASP A 82 1.35 3.56 15.14
CA ASP A 82 1.35 3.59 16.60
C ASP A 82 0.13 2.81 17.11
N LEU A 83 0.31 1.51 17.34
CA LEU A 83 -0.77 0.62 17.78
C LEU A 83 -1.25 0.95 19.21
N ARG A 84 -0.40 1.54 20.04
CA ARG A 84 -0.77 1.89 21.42
C ARG A 84 -1.75 3.06 21.42
N ASN A 85 -1.49 4.07 20.60
CA ASN A 85 -2.35 5.26 20.50
C ASN A 85 -3.39 5.17 19.38
N GLN A 86 -3.33 4.11 18.56
CA GLN A 86 -4.18 3.91 17.37
C GLN A 86 -4.06 5.08 16.38
N THR A 87 -2.84 5.56 16.18
CA THR A 87 -2.52 6.69 15.29
C THR A 87 -1.44 6.30 14.29
N LEU A 88 -1.23 7.19 13.30
CA LEU A 88 -0.07 7.14 12.42
C LEU A 88 0.97 8.13 12.90
N LYS A 89 2.22 7.69 12.99
CA LYS A 89 3.37 8.50 13.36
C LYS A 89 4.18 8.80 12.11
N VAL A 90 4.34 10.08 11.81
CA VAL A 90 5.19 10.56 10.71
C VAL A 90 6.63 10.62 11.21
N LEU A 91 7.54 9.91 10.54
CA LEU A 91 8.97 9.94 10.84
C LEU A 91 9.61 11.25 10.37
N PRO A 92 10.66 11.76 11.03
CA PRO A 92 11.34 12.99 10.59
C PRO A 92 11.98 12.84 9.20
N ASP A 93 11.91 13.90 8.38
CA ASP A 93 12.52 13.92 7.03
C ASP A 93 14.06 13.97 7.07
N HIS A 94 14.65 14.43 8.18
CA HIS A 94 16.08 14.65 8.34
C HIS A 94 16.57 14.07 9.68
N SER A 95 16.70 12.74 9.77
CA SER A 95 17.30 12.08 10.94
C SER A 95 17.81 10.68 10.58
N ALA A 96 18.62 10.07 11.46
CA ALA A 96 19.01 8.66 11.35
C ALA A 96 17.82 7.68 11.49
N ASN A 97 16.63 8.18 11.87
CA ASN A 97 15.40 7.40 12.05
C ASN A 97 14.47 7.56 10.85
N THR A 98 14.96 7.17 9.66
CA THR A 98 14.20 7.11 8.40
C THR A 98 14.47 5.78 7.71
N TYR A 99 13.55 5.36 6.83
CA TYR A 99 13.73 4.18 5.98
C TYR A 99 14.68 4.45 4.79
N LEU A 100 14.98 5.72 4.49
CA LEU A 100 15.87 6.11 3.40
C LEU A 100 17.33 6.16 3.88
N THR A 101 18.11 5.15 3.49
CA THR A 101 19.55 5.08 3.77
C THR A 101 20.35 4.95 2.48
N ILE A 102 21.47 5.68 2.40
CA ILE A 102 22.50 5.49 1.38
C ILE A 102 23.80 5.18 2.13
N LEU A 103 24.43 4.06 1.81
CA LEU A 103 25.72 3.62 2.39
C LEU A 103 26.89 4.21 1.62
#